data_AF-A0A5B0BHE4-F1
#
_entry.id   AF-A0A5B0BHE4-F1
#
_cell.length_a   1.000
_cell.length_b   1.000
_cell.length_c   1.000
_cell.angle_alpha   90.00
_cell.angle_beta   90.00
_cell.angle_gamma   90.00
#
_symmetry.space_group_name_H-M   'P 1'
#
loop_
_entity.id
_entity.type
_entity.pdbx_description
1 polymer ?
#
loop_
_entity_poly.entity_id
_entity_poly.type
_entity_poly.pdbx_seq_one_letter_code
_entity_poly.pdbx_strand_id
1 'polypeptide(L)' 'MHKHIINKLILVAGAWNNSGQKDKRLELQFNSLLNELRIAAGTTPEGAVQLLLTELGETEAMTA' A
#
# COMPACT_ATOMS: atom_id res chain seq x y z
N MET A 1 -2.18 -2.85 -14.10
CA MET A 1 -3.12 -3.98 -13.92
C MET A 1 -2.93 -4.63 -12.53
N HIS A 2 -3.01 -3.85 -11.44
CA HIS A 2 -2.75 -4.35 -10.05
C HIS A 2 -3.79 -3.89 -9.03
N LYS A 3 -4.96 -3.41 -9.50
CA LYS A 3 -6.00 -2.80 -8.65
C LYS A 3 -6.45 -3.70 -7.50
N HIS A 4 -6.46 -5.01 -7.70
CA HIS A 4 -6.84 -5.95 -6.64
C HIS A 4 -5.83 -5.99 -5.47
N ILE A 5 -4.53 -5.86 -5.74
CA ILE A 5 -3.47 -5.81 -4.69
C ILE A 5 -3.58 -4.47 -3.96
N ILE A 6 -3.78 -3.39 -4.69
CA ILE A 6 -3.93 -2.03 -4.15
C ILE A 6 -5.17 -1.93 -3.25
N ASN A 7 -6.32 -2.47 -3.68
CA ASN A 7 -7.51 -2.51 -2.83
C ASN A 7 -7.27 -3.31 -1.53
N LYS A 8 -6.54 -4.44 -1.60
CA LYS A 8 -6.17 -5.20 -0.40
C LYS A 8 -5.23 -4.40 0.51
N LEU A 9 -4.25 -3.69 -0.05
CA LEU A 9 -3.36 -2.79 0.70
C LEU A 9 -4.15 -1.74 1.49
N ILE A 10 -5.13 -1.10 0.84
CA ILE A 10 -5.99 -0.09 1.46
C ILE A 10 -6.80 -0.69 2.61
N LEU A 11 -7.42 -1.86 2.41
CA LEU A 11 -8.20 -2.55 3.44
C LEU A 11 -7.34 -2.94 4.64
N VAL A 12 -6.16 -3.52 4.41
CA VAL A 12 -5.25 -3.92 5.49
C VAL A 12 -4.69 -2.71 6.22
N ALA A 13 -4.33 -1.63 5.50
CA ALA A 13 -3.88 -0.37 6.11
C ALA A 13 -4.98 0.24 7.00
N GLY A 14 -6.23 0.26 6.55
CA GLY A 14 -7.36 0.73 7.35
C GLY A 14 -7.58 -0.12 8.61
N ALA A 15 -7.53 -1.45 8.49
CA ALA A 15 -7.63 -2.35 9.63
C ALA A 15 -6.46 -2.16 10.62
N TRP A 16 -5.24 -2.01 10.11
CA TRP A 16 -4.05 -1.79 10.92
C TRP A 16 -4.14 -0.46 11.67
N ASN A 17 -4.57 0.60 10.98
CA ASN A 17 -4.81 1.91 11.58
C ASN A 17 -5.87 1.84 12.69
N ASN A 18 -6.98 1.12 12.46
CA ASN A 18 -8.04 0.92 13.47
C ASN A 18 -7.55 0.16 14.72
N SER A 19 -6.49 -0.67 14.59
CA SER A 19 -5.83 -1.32 15.73
C SER A 19 -4.90 -0.39 16.53
N GLY A 20 -4.78 0.88 16.13
CA GLY A 20 -3.76 1.80 16.64
C GLY A 20 -2.35 1.41 16.21
N GLN A 21 -2.24 0.72 15.06
CA GLN A 21 -0.99 0.22 14.47
C GLN A 21 -0.23 -0.78 15.35
N LYS A 22 -0.91 -1.45 16.30
CA LYS A 22 -0.28 -2.40 17.23
C LYS A 22 -0.32 -3.85 16.75
N ASP A 23 -1.23 -4.18 15.83
CA ASP A 23 -1.36 -5.54 15.32
C ASP A 23 -0.24 -5.89 14.32
N LYS A 24 0.73 -6.67 14.80
CA LYS A 24 1.87 -7.15 14.00
C LYS A 24 1.46 -8.04 12.83
N ARG A 25 0.32 -8.73 12.90
CA ARG A 25 -0.15 -9.55 11.77
C ARG A 25 -0.61 -8.67 10.63
N LEU A 26 -1.27 -7.56 10.92
CA LEU A 26 -1.70 -6.60 9.90
C LEU A 26 -0.51 -5.86 9.28
N GLU A 27 0.50 -5.50 10.08
CA GLU A 27 1.77 -4.95 9.57
C GLU A 27 2.46 -5.91 8.58
N LEU A 28 2.59 -7.19 8.95
CA LEU A 28 3.20 -8.20 8.09
C LEU A 28 2.39 -8.44 6.81
N GLN A 29 1.05 -8.46 6.91
CA GLN A 29 0.18 -8.58 5.74
C GLN A 29 0.32 -7.38 4.80
N PHE A 30 0.37 -6.16 5.36
CA PHE A 30 0.58 -4.94 4.57
C PHE A 30 1.92 -5.00 3.83
N ASN A 31 3.01 -5.32 4.53
CA ASN A 31 4.35 -5.44 3.93
C ASN A 31 4.42 -6.53 2.85
N SER A 32 3.74 -7.67 3.07
CA SER A 32 3.65 -8.75 2.09
C SER A 32 2.94 -8.29 0.80
N LEU A 33 1.78 -7.64 0.94
CA LEU A 33 1.03 -7.11 -0.19
C LEU A 33 1.80 -6.01 -0.94
N LEU A 34 2.57 -5.19 -0.23
CA LEU A 34 3.38 -4.13 -0.85
C LEU A 34 4.52 -4.74 -1.67
N ASN A 35 5.14 -5.81 -1.17
CA ASN A 35 6.12 -6.58 -1.93
C ASN A 35 5.49 -7.33 -3.12
N GLU A 36 4.26 -7.84 -2.98
CA GLU A 36 3.51 -8.44 -4.09
C GLU A 36 3.24 -7.39 -5.19
N LEU A 37 2.82 -6.18 -4.82
CA LEU A 37 2.64 -5.07 -5.75
C LEU A 37 3.95 -4.72 -6.46
N ARG A 38 5.06 -4.63 -5.72
CA ARG A 38 6.40 -4.38 -6.27
C ARG A 38 6.78 -5.40 -7.34
N ILE A 39 6.61 -6.70 -7.04
CA ILE A 39 6.94 -7.79 -7.97
C ILE A 39 6.02 -7.73 -9.20
N ALA A 40 4.71 -7.58 -8.98
CA ALA A 40 3.72 -7.58 -10.04
C ALA A 40 3.89 -6.38 -11.00
N ALA A 41 4.25 -5.22 -10.47
CA ALA A 41 4.47 -4.01 -11.25
C ALA A 41 5.91 -3.88 -11.80
N GLY A 42 6.81 -4.80 -11.46
CA GLY A 42 8.21 -4.78 -11.93
C GLY A 42 8.97 -3.51 -11.50
N THR A 43 8.76 -3.06 -10.25
CA THR A 43 9.28 -1.78 -9.77
C THR A 43 10.13 -1.91 -8.50
N THR A 44 10.66 -0.80 -8.00
CA THR A 44 11.38 -0.74 -6.71
C THR A 44 10.38 -0.67 -5.55
N PRO A 45 10.83 -0.90 -4.29
CA PRO A 45 9.97 -0.71 -3.12
C PRO A 45 9.30 0.68 -3.08
N GLU A 46 10.05 1.74 -3.39
CA GLU A 46 9.56 3.12 -3.45
C GLU A 46 8.55 3.30 -4.57
N GLY A 47 8.79 2.69 -5.74
CA GLY A 47 7.85 2.72 -6.85
C GLY A 47 6.52 2.02 -6.51
N ALA A 48 6.54 0.95 -5.71
CA ALA A 48 5.32 0.29 -5.25
C ALA A 48 4.50 1.19 -4.30
N VAL A 49 5.17 1.92 -3.40
CA VAL A 49 4.53 2.93 -2.55
C VAL A 49 3.95 4.05 -3.40
N GLN A 50 4.69 4.55 -4.39
CA GLN A 50 4.20 5.64 -5.24
C GLN A 50 3.00 5.23 -6.09
N LEU A 51 2.93 3.98 -6.55
CA LEU A 51 1.74 3.43 -7.22
C LEU A 51 0.53 3.38 -6.28
N LEU A 52 0.72 2.99 -5.01
CA LEU A 52 -0.34 3.01 -4.01
C LEU A 52 -0.84 4.44 -3.76
N LEU A 53 0.08 5.40 -3.54
CA LEU A 53 -0.25 6.81 -3.32
C LEU A 53 -0.97 7.43 -4.52
N THR A 54 -0.56 7.07 -5.74
CA THR A 54 -1.21 7.54 -6.98
C THR A 54 -2.67 7.09 -7.05
N GLU A 55 -2.97 5.84 -6.68
CA GLU A 55 -4.35 5.33 -6.67
C GLU A 55 -5.20 5.92 -5.54
N LEU A 56 -4.57 6.38 -4.46
CA LEU A 56 -5.24 7.13 -3.39
C LEU A 56 -5.51 8.60 -3.76
N GLY A 57 -4.99 9.07 -4.90
CA GLY A 57 -5.10 10.46 -5.32
C GLY A 57 -4.17 11.42 -4.55
N GLU A 58 -3.18 10.89 -3.82
CA GLU A 58 -2.28 11.71 -2.99
C GLU A 58 -1.13 12.37 -3.78
N THR A 59 -1.05 12.18 -5.10
CA THR A 59 -0.02 12.79 -5.95
C THR A 59 -0.15 14.31 -6.12
N GLU A 60 -1.32 14.90 -5.83
CA GLU A 60 -1.54 16.36 -5.95
C GLU A 60 -1.13 17.16 -4.69
N ALA A 61 -0.95 16.52 -3.54
CA ALA A 61 -0.70 17.23 -2.27
C ALA A 61 0.77 17.59 -1.99
N MET A 62 1.72 17.13 -2.82
CA MET A 62 3.17 17.40 -2.63
C MET A 62 3.70 18.56 -3.48
N THR A 63 2.83 19.31 -4.18
CA THR A 63 3.23 20.46 -5.01
C THR A 63 2.57 21.79 -4.61
N ALA A 64 1.85 21.84 -3.49
CA ALA A 64 1.21 23.05 -2.97
C ALA A 64 1.94 23.62 -1.74
#